data_AF-A0AA35YXJ0-F1
#
_entry.id   AF-A0AA35YXJ0-F1
#
_cell.length_a   1.000
_cell.length_b   1.000
_cell.length_c   1.000
_cell.angle_alpha   90.00
_cell.angle_beta   90.00
_cell.angle_gamma   90.00
#
_symmetry.space_group_name_H-M   'P 1'
#
loop_
_entity.id
_entity.type
_entity.pdbx_description
1 polymer ?
#
loop_
_entity_poly.entity_id
_entity_poly.type
_entity_poly.pdbx_seq_one_letter_code
_entity_poly.pdbx_strand_id
1 'polypeptide(L)'
;MERYRELGTTILYFNTYFMNELVMDETELEISRLKEFTLMLEMFIGNLDIKANLSDVGLVFFLIVDVDKYYLLCFDLKRGRYLIIDHVKHIGTVESRYGKIPRTLQRFFCNYLMTQNHRMHVELYSKEAKIMRVVWEVRDIGPDCGLYLMRHMECYKGDLEGKWETGFKGIKDSDVAVLSRLRYKYMYRLMTSDHNLQKDMLLEEADKFSKLDILQKSMLFDEAMELAKNKRKKYKKSKEREKVAETGIVV
;
A
#
# COMPACT_ATOMS: atom_id res chain seq x y z
N MET A 1 -5.20 -10.66 -8.56
CA MET A 1 -6.20 -9.76 -7.97
C MET A 1 -7.06 -10.58 -7.01
N GLU A 2 -7.09 -10.26 -5.72
CA GLU A 2 -7.72 -11.13 -4.70
C GLU A 2 -9.06 -10.55 -4.22
N ARG A 3 -10.14 -11.31 -4.43
CA ARG A 3 -11.49 -11.03 -3.90
C ARG A 3 -11.61 -11.72 -2.54
N TYR A 4 -11.42 -11.00 -1.44
CA TYR A 4 -11.69 -11.56 -0.11
C TYR A 4 -13.17 -11.36 0.24
N ARG A 5 -13.97 -12.41 0.08
CA ARG A 5 -15.31 -12.52 0.65
C ARG A 5 -15.23 -13.31 1.95
N GLU A 6 -14.76 -12.69 3.03
CA GLU A 6 -15.01 -13.19 4.39
C GLU A 6 -15.89 -12.19 5.12
N LEU A 7 -16.94 -12.68 5.78
CA LEU A 7 -17.87 -11.91 6.64
C LEU A 7 -18.89 -10.98 5.94
N GLY A 8 -19.29 -11.26 4.70
CA GLY A 8 -20.42 -10.55 4.05
C GLY A 8 -20.15 -9.06 3.73
N THR A 9 -18.89 -8.66 3.69
CA THR A 9 -18.46 -7.31 3.29
C THR A 9 -17.51 -7.43 2.12
N THR A 10 -17.93 -6.95 0.94
CA THR A 10 -17.01 -6.83 -0.20
C THR A 10 -16.01 -5.72 0.08
N ILE A 11 -14.72 -6.07 -0.01
CA ILE A 11 -13.61 -5.13 0.14
C ILE A 11 -12.97 -4.92 -1.22
N LEU A 12 -12.76 -3.66 -1.59
CA LEU A 12 -12.11 -3.25 -2.83
C LEU A 12 -10.76 -2.60 -2.53
N TYR A 13 -9.71 -3.02 -3.23
CA TYR A 13 -8.38 -2.40 -3.16
C TYR A 13 -8.02 -1.84 -4.53
N PHE A 14 -7.85 -0.53 -4.62
CA PHE A 14 -7.33 0.14 -5.81
C PHE A 14 -5.80 0.12 -5.80
N ASN A 15 -5.21 -0.02 -6.98
CA ASN A 15 -3.75 -0.04 -7.13
C ASN A 15 -3.13 1.36 -6.90
N THR A 16 -1.81 1.41 -6.90
CA THR A 16 -1.04 2.64 -6.61
C THR A 16 -1.04 3.67 -7.75
N TYR A 17 -1.62 3.35 -8.92
CA TYR A 17 -1.61 4.24 -10.09
C TYR A 17 -2.74 5.29 -10.07
N PHE A 18 -3.67 5.20 -9.13
CA PHE A 18 -4.83 6.10 -9.08
C PHE A 18 -4.48 7.57 -8.79
N MET A 19 -3.39 7.81 -8.06
CA MET A 19 -2.87 9.15 -7.79
C MET A 19 -1.66 9.42 -8.68
N ASN A 20 -1.80 9.18 -9.98
CA ASN A 20 -0.74 9.44 -10.96
C ASN A 20 -0.42 10.94 -11.08
N GLU A 21 0.65 11.24 -11.83
CA GLU A 21 1.14 12.60 -12.04
C GLU A 21 0.03 13.54 -12.57
N LEU A 22 -0.73 13.11 -13.58
CA LEU A 22 -1.82 13.91 -14.14
C LEU A 22 -2.95 14.19 -13.13
N VAL A 23 -3.38 13.20 -12.36
CA VAL A 23 -4.40 13.39 -11.31
C VAL A 23 -3.91 14.36 -10.23
N MET A 24 -2.61 14.40 -9.96
CA MET A 24 -2.01 15.25 -8.93
C MET A 24 -1.52 16.61 -9.41
N ASP A 25 -1.39 16.84 -10.72
CA ASP A 25 -0.91 18.09 -11.30
C ASP A 25 -1.90 19.24 -11.08
N GLU A 26 -1.55 20.23 -10.25
CA GLU A 26 -2.41 21.39 -9.98
C GLU A 26 -2.34 22.48 -11.06
N THR A 27 -1.43 22.36 -12.02
CA THR A 27 -1.40 23.25 -13.20
C THR A 27 -2.49 22.88 -14.21
N GLU A 28 -2.93 21.62 -14.20
CA GLU A 28 -4.03 21.12 -15.00
C GLU A 28 -5.40 21.51 -14.44
N LEU A 29 -6.37 21.70 -15.35
CA LEU A 29 -7.74 21.99 -14.97
C LEU A 29 -8.32 20.84 -14.14
N GLU A 30 -8.97 21.18 -13.03
CA GLU A 30 -9.58 20.20 -12.12
C GLU A 30 -10.52 19.22 -12.82
N ILE A 31 -11.28 19.71 -13.81
CA ILE A 31 -12.20 18.87 -14.59
C ILE A 31 -11.46 17.80 -15.40
N SER A 32 -10.27 18.11 -15.94
CA SER A 32 -9.43 17.17 -16.67
C SER A 32 -8.90 16.08 -15.73
N ARG A 33 -8.42 16.49 -14.55
CA ARG A 33 -7.91 15.58 -13.51
C ARG A 33 -8.99 14.66 -12.96
N LEU A 34 -10.18 15.21 -12.72
CA LEU A 34 -11.35 14.44 -12.27
C LEU A 34 -11.79 13.44 -13.34
N LYS A 35 -11.76 13.83 -14.62
CA LYS A 35 -12.06 12.94 -15.74
C LYS A 35 -11.06 11.78 -15.81
N GLU A 36 -9.76 12.06 -15.70
CA GLU A 36 -8.72 11.03 -15.66
C GLU A 36 -8.94 10.04 -14.50
N PHE A 37 -9.15 10.56 -13.28
CA PHE A 37 -9.46 9.76 -12.11
C PHE A 37 -10.70 8.87 -12.34
N THR A 38 -11.77 9.44 -12.91
CA THR A 38 -13.02 8.74 -13.17
C THR A 38 -12.85 7.63 -14.20
N LEU A 39 -12.15 7.89 -15.30
CA LEU A 39 -11.87 6.90 -16.34
C LEU A 39 -11.07 5.72 -15.79
N MET A 40 -10.01 5.97 -15.01
CA MET A 40 -9.25 4.91 -14.37
C MET A 40 -10.11 4.08 -13.42
N LEU A 41 -11.00 4.74 -12.66
CA LEU A 41 -11.90 4.09 -11.72
C LEU A 41 -12.92 3.20 -12.43
N GLU A 42 -13.55 3.70 -13.49
CA GLU A 42 -14.51 2.96 -14.31
C GLU A 42 -13.85 1.79 -15.03
N MET A 43 -12.64 1.97 -15.58
CA MET A 43 -11.86 0.88 -16.17
C MET A 43 -11.53 -0.19 -15.13
N PHE A 44 -11.15 0.21 -13.91
CA PHE A 44 -10.85 -0.73 -12.84
C PHE A 44 -12.09 -1.51 -12.40
N ILE A 45 -13.22 -0.84 -12.17
CA ILE A 45 -14.47 -1.50 -11.78
C ILE A 45 -15.03 -2.35 -12.93
N GLY A 46 -14.95 -1.90 -14.18
CA GLY A 46 -15.43 -2.65 -15.34
C GLY A 46 -14.69 -3.97 -15.59
N ASN A 47 -13.44 -4.06 -15.14
CA ASN A 47 -12.66 -5.30 -15.13
C ASN A 47 -13.03 -6.23 -13.96
N LEU A 48 -13.95 -5.81 -13.09
CA LEU A 48 -14.44 -6.56 -11.95
C LEU A 48 -15.93 -6.87 -12.12
N ASP A 49 -16.34 -8.01 -11.58
CA ASP A 49 -17.76 -8.34 -11.38
C ASP A 49 -18.30 -7.58 -10.16
N ILE A 50 -18.35 -6.25 -10.23
CA ILE A 50 -18.84 -5.33 -9.18
C ILE A 50 -19.74 -4.27 -9.82
N LYS A 51 -20.78 -3.85 -9.10
CA LYS A 51 -21.67 -2.78 -9.57
C LYS A 51 -20.93 -1.45 -9.63
N ALA A 52 -21.08 -0.70 -10.73
CA ALA A 52 -20.52 0.66 -10.87
C ALA A 52 -20.89 1.58 -9.70
N ASN A 53 -22.09 1.44 -9.16
CA ASN A 53 -22.53 2.23 -8.01
C ASN A 53 -21.95 1.81 -6.65
N LEU A 54 -21.14 0.75 -6.59
CA LEU A 54 -20.49 0.23 -5.39
C LEU A 54 -21.45 -0.11 -4.22
N SER A 55 -22.75 -0.30 -4.50
CA SER A 55 -23.77 -0.54 -3.47
C SER A 55 -23.57 -1.84 -2.67
N ASP A 56 -22.84 -2.80 -3.22
CA ASP A 56 -22.46 -4.07 -2.59
C ASP A 56 -21.05 -4.05 -1.97
N VAL A 57 -20.33 -2.93 -2.09
CA VAL A 57 -19.00 -2.72 -1.54
C VAL A 57 -19.11 -2.04 -0.18
N GLY A 58 -18.46 -2.62 0.83
CA GLY A 58 -18.46 -2.05 2.16
C GLY A 58 -17.23 -1.20 2.48
N LEU A 59 -16.06 -1.65 2.05
CA LEU A 59 -14.80 -0.93 2.28
C LEU A 59 -14.08 -0.75 0.94
N VAL A 60 -13.59 0.46 0.72
CA VAL A 60 -12.77 0.80 -0.43
C VAL A 60 -11.43 1.34 0.07
N PHE A 61 -10.35 0.72 -0.37
CA PHE A 61 -8.98 1.08 -0.01
C PHE A 61 -8.22 1.62 -1.21
N PHE A 62 -7.51 2.72 -1.01
CA PHE A 62 -6.51 3.22 -1.94
C PHE A 62 -5.13 3.14 -1.27
N LEU A 63 -4.19 2.48 -1.94
CA LEU A 63 -2.82 2.34 -1.48
C LEU A 63 -2.02 3.57 -1.92
N ILE A 64 -1.43 4.28 -0.95
CA ILE A 64 -0.51 5.38 -1.25
C ILE A 64 0.92 4.87 -1.01
N VAL A 65 1.68 4.81 -2.10
CA VAL A 65 3.09 4.38 -2.14
C VAL A 65 3.87 5.43 -2.91
N ASP A 66 4.59 6.31 -2.20
CA ASP A 66 5.32 7.45 -2.78
C ASP A 66 6.56 7.75 -1.95
N VAL A 67 7.76 7.51 -2.49
CA VAL A 67 9.12 7.63 -1.90
C VAL A 67 9.23 7.13 -0.45
N ASP A 68 8.63 7.84 0.49
CA ASP A 68 8.66 7.64 1.95
C ASP A 68 7.25 7.53 2.59
N LYS A 69 6.18 7.41 1.79
CA LYS A 69 4.79 7.32 2.23
C LYS A 69 4.22 5.96 1.87
N TYR A 70 3.79 5.22 2.89
CA TYR A 70 3.19 3.88 2.77
C TYR A 70 2.01 3.77 3.73
N TYR A 71 0.82 4.09 3.23
CA TYR A 71 -0.40 4.10 4.03
C TYR A 71 -1.63 3.79 3.19
N LEU A 72 -2.75 3.49 3.86
CA LEU A 72 -4.05 3.27 3.22
C LEU A 72 -4.97 4.45 3.47
N LEU A 73 -5.69 4.85 2.43
CA LEU A 73 -6.90 5.64 2.55
C LEU A 73 -8.08 4.70 2.42
N CYS A 74 -8.99 4.73 3.40
CA CYS A 74 -10.11 3.80 3.51
C CYS A 74 -11.43 4.55 3.57
N PHE A 75 -12.33 4.26 2.62
CA PHE A 75 -13.71 4.70 2.62
C PHE A 75 -14.60 3.55 3.09
N ASP A 76 -15.19 3.70 4.27
CA ASP A 76 -16.21 2.80 4.79
C ASP A 76 -17.57 3.25 4.27
N LEU A 77 -18.02 2.61 3.19
CA LEU A 77 -19.29 2.88 2.52
C LEU A 77 -20.50 2.36 3.31
N LYS A 78 -20.29 1.58 4.39
CA LYS A 78 -21.37 1.15 5.28
C LYS A 78 -21.64 2.15 6.40
N ARG A 79 -20.57 2.77 6.94
CA ARG A 79 -20.64 3.66 8.12
C ARG A 79 -20.29 5.12 7.83
N GLY A 80 -20.00 5.44 6.57
CA GLY A 80 -19.59 6.78 6.14
C GLY A 80 -18.31 7.23 6.80
N ARG A 81 -17.32 6.37 7.01
CA ARG A 81 -16.04 6.78 7.63
C ARG A 81 -14.99 6.98 6.55
N TYR A 82 -14.19 8.03 6.71
CA TYR A 82 -12.98 8.22 5.91
C TYR A 82 -11.76 8.11 6.83
N LEU A 83 -10.93 7.09 6.60
CA LEU A 83 -9.88 6.67 7.52
C LEU A 83 -8.52 6.68 6.83
N ILE A 84 -7.48 7.11 7.56
CA ILE A 84 -6.07 6.95 7.18
C ILE A 84 -5.48 5.87 8.07
N ILE A 85 -4.95 4.81 7.47
CA ILE A 85 -4.29 3.72 8.19
C ILE A 85 -2.80 3.77 7.85
N ASP A 86 -2.00 4.21 8.81
CA ASP A 86 -0.55 4.37 8.70
C ASP A 86 0.13 3.59 9.82
N HIS A 87 1.35 3.15 9.57
CA HIS A 87 2.20 2.50 10.55
C HIS A 87 3.09 3.49 11.29
N VAL A 88 3.33 4.67 10.73
CA VAL A 88 4.18 5.68 11.35
C VAL A 88 3.35 6.57 12.27
N LYS A 89 3.89 6.83 13.46
CA LYS A 89 3.29 7.71 14.44
C LYS A 89 3.04 9.09 13.84
N HIS A 90 1.81 9.56 14.00
CA HIS A 90 1.42 10.87 13.52
C HIS A 90 1.92 12.00 14.44
N ILE A 91 2.52 13.02 13.83
CA ILE A 91 2.87 14.31 14.45
C ILE A 91 2.41 15.40 13.47
N GLY A 92 1.58 16.34 13.91
CA GLY A 92 1.11 17.48 13.09
C GLY A 92 -0.36 17.39 12.68
N THR A 93 -0.67 17.86 11.48
CA THR A 93 -1.99 17.77 10.84
C THR A 93 -1.97 16.75 9.71
N VAL A 94 -3.15 16.34 9.23
CA VAL A 94 -3.27 15.48 8.04
C VAL A 94 -2.55 16.11 6.84
N GLU A 95 -2.74 17.42 6.63
CA GLU A 95 -2.12 18.14 5.53
C GLU A 95 -0.58 18.18 5.66
N SER A 96 -0.05 18.44 6.86
CA SER A 96 1.41 18.49 7.05
C SER A 96 2.08 17.12 6.81
N ARG A 97 1.37 16.02 7.09
CA ARG A 97 1.93 14.66 6.98
C ARG A 97 1.70 14.04 5.61
N TYR A 98 0.48 14.15 5.09
CA TYR A 98 0.02 13.44 3.90
C TYR A 98 -0.10 14.35 2.68
N GLY A 99 0.04 15.66 2.87
CA GLY A 99 -0.15 16.66 1.83
C GLY A 99 -1.60 16.70 1.36
N LYS A 100 -1.78 17.00 0.07
CA LYS A 100 -3.09 17.16 -0.55
C LYS A 100 -3.76 15.84 -0.96
N ILE A 101 -3.00 14.74 -1.01
CA ILE A 101 -3.46 13.43 -1.51
C ILE A 101 -4.79 13.01 -0.86
N PRO A 102 -4.95 13.00 0.49
CA PRO A 102 -6.20 12.56 1.09
C PRO A 102 -7.40 13.41 0.68
N ARG A 103 -7.22 14.73 0.54
CA ARG A 103 -8.33 15.64 0.19
C ARG A 103 -8.70 15.53 -1.29
N THR A 104 -7.70 15.49 -2.17
CA THR A 104 -7.91 15.31 -3.62
C THR A 104 -8.63 13.99 -3.90
N LEU A 105 -8.13 12.88 -3.35
CA LEU A 105 -8.74 11.57 -3.53
C LEU A 105 -10.17 11.54 -3.00
N GLN A 106 -10.42 12.06 -1.79
CA GLN A 106 -11.75 12.13 -1.22
C GLN A 106 -12.73 12.85 -2.13
N ARG A 107 -12.34 14.03 -2.62
CA ARG A 107 -13.20 14.83 -3.50
C ARG A 107 -13.52 14.10 -4.79
N PHE A 108 -12.51 13.55 -5.46
CA PHE A 108 -12.71 12.88 -6.75
C PHE A 108 -13.52 11.58 -6.59
N PHE A 109 -13.25 10.80 -5.55
CA PHE A 109 -14.02 9.60 -5.26
C PHE A 109 -15.47 9.92 -4.86
N CYS A 110 -15.70 10.95 -4.04
CA CYS A 110 -17.07 11.36 -3.67
C CYS A 110 -17.84 11.94 -4.87
N ASN A 111 -17.17 12.65 -5.78
CA ASN A 111 -17.78 13.07 -7.05
C ASN A 111 -18.22 11.87 -7.89
N TYR A 112 -17.38 10.83 -7.99
CA TYR A 112 -17.79 9.57 -8.64
C TYR A 112 -19.00 8.94 -7.94
N LEU A 113 -18.97 8.82 -6.61
CA LEU A 113 -20.11 8.28 -5.86
C LEU A 113 -21.40 9.10 -6.08
N MET A 114 -21.29 10.41 -6.25
CA MET A 114 -22.42 11.30 -6.57
C MET A 114 -22.98 10.99 -7.96
N THR A 115 -22.14 10.84 -8.99
CA THR A 115 -22.62 10.50 -10.35
C THR A 115 -23.29 9.13 -10.42
N GLN A 116 -22.87 8.21 -9.54
CA GLN A 116 -23.49 6.89 -9.38
C GLN A 116 -24.69 6.86 -8.43
N ASN A 117 -25.12 8.02 -7.90
CA ASN A 117 -26.20 8.15 -6.92
C ASN A 117 -26.01 7.28 -5.67
N HIS A 118 -24.77 7.11 -5.21
CA HIS A 118 -24.47 6.33 -4.02
C HIS A 118 -24.82 7.13 -2.75
N ARG A 119 -25.56 6.52 -1.82
CA ARG A 119 -26.11 7.19 -0.63
C ARG A 119 -25.09 7.89 0.27
N MET A 120 -23.83 7.43 0.26
CA MET A 120 -22.78 7.94 1.14
C MET A 120 -22.00 9.14 0.59
N HIS A 121 -22.27 9.58 -0.64
CA HIS A 121 -21.42 10.61 -1.28
C HIS A 121 -21.38 11.92 -0.47
N VAL A 122 -22.53 12.40 0.04
CA VAL A 122 -22.61 13.63 0.85
C VAL A 122 -21.85 13.47 2.17
N GLU A 123 -22.16 12.39 2.91
CA GLU A 123 -21.57 12.17 4.24
C GLU A 123 -20.05 11.99 4.17
N LEU A 124 -19.55 11.28 3.16
CA LEU A 124 -18.12 11.11 2.96
C LEU A 124 -17.44 12.41 2.50
N TYR A 125 -18.11 13.22 1.67
CA TYR A 125 -17.55 14.49 1.19
C TYR A 125 -17.33 15.51 2.32
N SER A 126 -18.26 15.56 3.28
CA SER A 126 -18.23 16.51 4.39
C SER A 126 -17.32 16.08 5.55
N LYS A 127 -16.90 14.81 5.62
CA LYS A 127 -16.12 14.30 6.75
C LYS A 127 -14.64 14.59 6.63
N GLU A 128 -14.00 14.87 7.75
CA GLU A 128 -12.54 14.90 7.81
C GLU A 128 -11.96 13.47 7.85
N ALA A 129 -10.76 13.32 7.29
CA ALA A 129 -10.04 12.05 7.33
C ALA A 129 -9.58 11.76 8.77
N LYS A 130 -10.02 10.64 9.34
CA LYS A 130 -9.58 10.20 10.67
C LYS A 130 -8.34 9.33 10.55
N ILE A 131 -7.23 9.74 11.16
CA ILE A 131 -6.05 8.87 11.32
C ILE A 131 -6.35 7.81 12.37
N MET A 132 -6.20 6.55 12.00
CA MET A 132 -6.45 5.41 12.87
C MET A 132 -5.26 5.18 13.80
N ARG A 133 -5.47 5.31 15.10
CA ARG A 133 -4.43 5.06 16.10
C ARG A 133 -4.27 3.57 16.40
N VAL A 134 -3.02 3.12 16.42
CA VAL A 134 -2.67 1.71 16.68
C VAL A 134 -1.56 1.58 17.71
N VAL A 135 -1.53 0.46 18.43
CA VAL A 135 -0.53 0.24 19.49
C VAL A 135 0.86 -0.10 18.94
N TRP A 136 0.95 -0.43 17.64
CA TRP A 136 2.18 -0.82 16.95
C TRP A 136 2.73 0.26 16.02
N GLU A 137 2.42 1.53 16.27
CA GLU A 137 3.01 2.64 15.52
C GLU A 137 4.53 2.68 15.71
N VAL A 138 5.27 2.89 14.62
CA VAL A 138 6.72 3.12 14.63
C VAL A 138 7.01 4.62 14.60
N ARG A 139 8.14 5.05 15.17
CA ARG A 139 8.51 6.48 15.18
C ARG A 139 8.93 6.98 13.81
N ASP A 140 9.72 6.16 13.11
CA ASP A 140 10.39 6.55 11.88
C ASP A 140 10.07 5.56 10.76
N ILE A 141 10.07 6.05 9.53
CA ILE A 141 9.94 5.23 8.33
C ILE A 141 11.15 4.31 8.22
N GLY A 142 10.90 3.07 7.85
CA GLY A 142 11.94 2.04 7.76
C GLY A 142 11.73 1.11 6.57
N PRO A 143 12.64 0.15 6.37
CA PRO A 143 12.63 -0.76 5.22
C PRO A 143 11.42 -1.72 5.20
N ASP A 144 10.65 -1.77 6.28
CA ASP A 144 9.51 -2.66 6.47
C ASP A 144 8.15 -1.98 6.20
N CYS A 145 8.13 -0.74 5.72
CA CYS A 145 6.92 0.03 5.45
C CYS A 145 5.90 -0.74 4.58
N GLY A 146 6.35 -1.41 3.52
CA GLY A 146 5.51 -2.25 2.67
C GLY A 146 4.95 -3.48 3.38
N LEU A 147 5.67 -4.06 4.35
CA LEU A 147 5.15 -5.16 5.18
C LEU A 147 4.03 -4.69 6.10
N TYR A 148 4.17 -3.52 6.72
CA TYR A 148 3.09 -2.94 7.52
C TYR A 148 1.86 -2.66 6.65
N LEU A 149 2.05 -2.04 5.47
CA LEU A 149 0.98 -1.76 4.53
C LEU A 149 0.21 -3.02 4.12
N MET A 150 0.93 -4.06 3.66
CA MET A 150 0.32 -5.35 3.31
C MET A 150 -0.34 -6.02 4.52
N ARG A 151 0.24 -5.89 5.72
CA ARG A 151 -0.36 -6.43 6.94
C ARG A 151 -1.66 -5.72 7.29
N HIS A 152 -1.73 -4.40 7.19
CA HIS A 152 -2.98 -3.65 7.40
C HIS A 152 -4.06 -4.06 6.39
N MET A 153 -3.71 -4.23 5.11
CA MET A 153 -4.64 -4.75 4.11
C MET A 153 -5.15 -6.16 4.48
N GLU A 154 -4.24 -7.03 4.94
CA GLU A 154 -4.62 -8.38 5.35
C GLU A 154 -5.57 -8.38 6.55
N CYS A 155 -5.28 -7.64 7.61
CA CYS A 155 -5.96 -7.78 8.90
C CYS A 155 -7.13 -6.82 9.13
N TYR A 156 -7.13 -5.63 8.52
CA TYR A 156 -8.17 -4.64 8.80
C TYR A 156 -9.42 -4.93 7.96
N LYS A 157 -10.55 -5.20 8.63
CA LYS A 157 -11.83 -5.56 7.98
C LYS A 157 -12.98 -4.62 8.41
N GLY A 158 -12.64 -3.38 8.77
CA GLY A 158 -13.62 -2.38 9.23
C GLY A 158 -13.74 -2.29 10.76
N ASP A 159 -12.81 -2.93 11.47
CA ASP A 159 -12.74 -2.99 12.92
C ASP A 159 -12.68 -1.61 13.58
N LEU A 160 -12.94 -1.62 14.90
CA LEU A 160 -12.77 -0.43 15.72
C LEU A 160 -11.28 -0.10 15.88
N GLU A 161 -11.01 1.18 16.16
CA GLU A 161 -9.66 1.68 16.37
C GLU A 161 -8.92 0.93 17.47
N GLY A 162 -7.70 0.49 17.17
CA GLY A 162 -6.86 -0.30 18.08
C GLY A 162 -7.38 -1.70 18.42
N LYS A 163 -8.41 -2.20 17.72
CA LYS A 163 -9.03 -3.52 18.01
C LYS A 163 -8.77 -4.61 16.99
N TRP A 164 -8.11 -4.31 15.86
CA TRP A 164 -7.78 -5.35 14.89
C TRP A 164 -6.42 -5.97 15.19
N GLU A 165 -6.30 -7.28 14.97
CA GLU A 165 -5.13 -8.06 15.34
C GLU A 165 -4.11 -8.11 14.20
N THR A 166 -3.00 -7.39 14.36
CA THR A 166 -1.86 -7.48 13.44
C THR A 166 -0.83 -8.51 13.89
N GLY A 167 -0.81 -8.84 15.19
CA GLY A 167 0.27 -9.59 15.83
C GLY A 167 1.51 -8.74 16.17
N PHE A 168 1.51 -7.44 15.85
CA PHE A 168 2.54 -6.51 16.29
C PHE A 168 2.24 -5.98 17.70
N LYS A 169 3.30 -5.73 18.46
CA LYS A 169 3.23 -5.19 19.82
C LYS A 169 3.68 -3.74 19.91
N GLY A 170 4.27 -3.17 18.85
CA GLY A 170 4.89 -1.84 18.88
C GLY A 170 6.22 -1.81 19.61
N ILE A 171 6.78 -2.98 19.90
CA ILE A 171 8.04 -3.14 20.62
C ILE A 171 9.01 -3.77 19.63
N LYS A 172 10.00 -2.97 19.20
CA LYS A 172 10.92 -3.27 18.10
C LYS A 172 11.45 -4.71 18.17
N ASP A 173 12.03 -5.11 19.29
CA ASP A 173 12.65 -6.44 19.42
C ASP A 173 11.64 -7.59 19.31
N SER A 174 10.43 -7.39 19.81
CA SER A 174 9.37 -8.41 19.70
C SER A 174 8.77 -8.50 18.29
N ASP A 175 8.75 -7.37 17.56
CA ASP A 175 8.17 -7.29 16.23
C ASP A 175 9.14 -7.79 15.15
N VAL A 176 10.46 -7.85 15.41
CA VAL A 176 11.46 -8.39 14.45
C VAL A 176 11.11 -9.81 13.99
N ALA A 177 10.69 -10.69 14.91
CA ALA A 177 10.29 -12.05 14.57
C ALA A 177 9.01 -12.08 13.73
N VAL A 178 8.04 -11.21 14.05
CA VAL A 178 6.78 -11.07 13.30
C VAL A 178 7.05 -10.55 11.90
N LEU A 179 7.84 -9.49 11.76
CA LEU A 179 8.27 -8.91 10.49
C LEU A 179 8.98 -9.95 9.61
N SER A 180 9.90 -10.72 10.19
CA SER A 180 10.62 -11.78 9.47
C SER A 180 9.66 -12.83 8.93
N ARG A 181 8.73 -13.32 9.77
CA ARG A 181 7.71 -14.29 9.36
C ARG A 181 6.78 -13.74 8.27
N LEU A 182 6.36 -12.48 8.38
CA LEU A 182 5.52 -11.82 7.37
C LEU A 182 6.27 -11.66 6.04
N ARG A 183 7.56 -11.34 6.09
CA ARG A 183 8.40 -11.27 4.88
C ARG A 183 8.42 -12.60 4.14
N TYR A 184 8.65 -13.72 4.84
CA TYR A 184 8.58 -15.04 4.23
C TYR A 184 7.19 -15.37 3.70
N LYS A 185 6.14 -15.10 4.48
CA LYS A 185 4.75 -15.37 4.09
C LYS A 185 4.37 -14.65 2.80
N TYR A 186 4.62 -13.34 2.73
CA TYR A 186 4.23 -12.55 1.56
C TYR A 186 5.13 -12.84 0.35
N MET A 187 6.44 -13.00 0.56
CA MET A 187 7.36 -13.40 -0.50
C MET A 187 6.94 -14.74 -1.11
N TYR A 188 6.67 -15.75 -0.28
CA TYR A 188 6.17 -17.04 -0.74
C TYR A 188 4.90 -16.89 -1.56
N ARG A 189 3.87 -16.20 -1.03
CA ARG A 189 2.61 -15.97 -1.75
C ARG A 189 2.80 -15.26 -3.10
N LEU A 190 3.66 -14.25 -3.17
CA LEU A 190 3.95 -13.53 -4.41
C LEU A 190 4.67 -14.42 -5.42
N MET A 191 5.68 -15.17 -4.98
CA MET A 191 6.46 -16.05 -5.85
C MET A 191 5.61 -17.19 -6.41
N THR A 192 4.72 -17.77 -5.61
CA THR A 192 3.88 -18.91 -6.02
C THR A 192 2.52 -18.52 -6.57
N SER A 193 2.22 -17.22 -6.69
CA SER A 193 0.94 -16.74 -7.22
C SER A 193 0.77 -17.12 -8.69
N ASP A 194 -0.44 -17.50 -9.10
CA ASP A 194 -0.78 -17.75 -10.51
C ASP A 194 -0.66 -16.49 -11.39
N HIS A 195 -0.59 -15.32 -10.77
CA HIS A 195 -0.37 -14.05 -11.47
C HIS A 195 1.12 -13.78 -11.74
N ASN A 196 2.02 -14.54 -11.12
CA ASN A 196 3.44 -14.38 -11.33
C ASN A 196 3.86 -15.12 -12.60
N LEU A 197 4.20 -14.37 -13.65
CA LEU A 197 4.66 -14.93 -14.93
C LEU A 197 5.94 -15.76 -14.81
N GLN A 198 6.67 -15.61 -13.70
CA GLN A 198 7.90 -16.35 -13.40
C GLN A 198 7.67 -17.50 -12.41
N LYS A 199 6.41 -17.82 -12.06
CA LYS A 199 6.07 -18.84 -11.04
C LYS A 199 6.75 -20.18 -11.33
N ASP A 200 6.61 -20.70 -12.54
CA ASP A 200 7.10 -22.04 -12.87
C ASP A 200 8.63 -22.11 -12.79
N MET A 201 9.32 -21.09 -13.33
CA MET A 201 10.77 -20.96 -13.19
C MET A 201 11.20 -20.93 -11.72
N LEU A 202 10.53 -20.13 -10.88
CA LEU A 202 10.86 -20.05 -9.45
C LEU A 202 10.62 -21.37 -8.72
N LEU A 203 9.58 -22.12 -9.08
CA LEU A 203 9.30 -23.44 -8.51
C LEU A 203 10.34 -24.48 -8.93
N GLU A 204 10.77 -24.46 -10.20
CA GLU A 204 11.86 -25.31 -10.68
C GLU A 204 13.20 -24.99 -9.99
N GLU A 205 13.52 -23.70 -9.83
CA GLU A 205 14.71 -23.27 -9.09
C GLU A 205 14.65 -23.69 -7.62
N ALA A 206 13.47 -23.58 -6.99
CA ALA A 206 13.27 -24.04 -5.61
C ALA A 206 13.44 -25.56 -5.47
N ASP A 207 12.92 -26.35 -6.42
CA ASP A 207 13.11 -27.80 -6.45
C ASP A 207 14.59 -28.18 -6.63
N LYS A 208 15.28 -27.55 -7.59
CA LYS A 208 16.74 -27.72 -7.78
C LYS A 208 17.50 -27.37 -6.51
N PHE A 209 17.19 -26.24 -5.89
CA PHE A 209 17.82 -25.80 -4.64
C PHE A 209 17.57 -26.79 -3.51
N SER A 210 16.36 -27.38 -3.42
CA SER A 210 16.02 -28.35 -2.35
C SER A 210 16.93 -29.58 -2.37
N LYS A 211 17.34 -30.02 -3.57
CA LYS A 211 18.18 -31.20 -3.83
C LYS A 211 19.67 -30.98 -3.57
N LEU A 212 20.11 -29.73 -3.41
CA LEU A 212 21.51 -29.41 -3.11
C LEU A 212 21.91 -29.86 -1.70
N ASP A 213 23.18 -30.23 -1.53
CA ASP A 213 23.74 -30.50 -0.22
C ASP A 213 23.95 -29.20 0.60
N ILE A 214 24.32 -29.36 1.86
CA ILE A 214 24.49 -28.24 2.80
C ILE A 214 25.61 -27.29 2.37
N LEU A 215 26.71 -27.80 1.80
CA LEU A 215 27.85 -27.00 1.37
C LEU A 215 27.48 -26.16 0.15
N GLN A 216 26.83 -26.78 -0.85
CA GLN A 216 26.33 -26.10 -2.04
C GLN A 216 25.32 -25.00 -1.68
N LYS A 217 24.39 -25.29 -0.76
CA LYS A 217 23.45 -24.28 -0.24
C LYS A 217 24.19 -23.13 0.43
N SER A 218 25.20 -23.42 1.26
CA SER A 218 26.01 -22.40 1.92
C SER A 218 26.72 -21.49 0.93
N MET A 219 27.34 -22.06 -0.11
CA MET A 219 28.03 -21.28 -1.16
C MET A 219 27.07 -20.32 -1.87
N LEU A 220 25.87 -20.78 -2.23
CA LEU A 220 24.86 -19.93 -2.85
C LEU A 220 24.38 -18.80 -1.91
N PHE A 221 24.24 -19.08 -0.61
CA PHE A 221 23.91 -18.04 0.37
C PHE A 221 25.01 -16.98 0.49
N ASP A 222 26.28 -17.40 0.50
CA ASP A 222 27.42 -16.48 0.56
C ASP A 222 27.50 -15.59 -0.70
N GLU A 223 27.31 -16.18 -1.88
CA GLU A 223 27.23 -15.45 -3.15
C GLU A 223 26.08 -14.43 -3.15
N ALA A 224 24.89 -14.86 -2.71
CA ALA A 224 23.72 -13.98 -2.60
C ALA A 224 23.96 -12.82 -1.62
N MET A 225 24.63 -13.09 -0.50
CA MET A 225 25.02 -12.07 0.49
C MET A 225 25.99 -11.05 -0.11
N GLU A 226 27.00 -11.49 -0.85
CA GLU A 226 27.96 -10.59 -1.51
C GLU A 226 27.29 -9.74 -2.61
N LEU A 227 26.43 -10.36 -3.42
CA LEU A 227 25.61 -9.63 -4.40
C LEU A 227 24.74 -8.57 -3.74
N ALA A 228 24.09 -8.89 -2.62
CA ALA A 228 23.27 -7.95 -1.86
C ALA A 228 24.11 -6.79 -1.29
N LYS A 229 25.30 -7.06 -0.74
CA LYS A 229 26.24 -6.03 -0.27
C LYS A 229 26.66 -5.11 -1.42
N ASN A 230 26.98 -5.67 -2.59
CA ASN A 230 27.40 -4.91 -3.76
C ASN A 230 26.27 -4.02 -4.31
N LYS A 231 25.04 -4.54 -4.40
CA LYS A 231 23.85 -3.74 -4.76
C LYS A 231 23.65 -2.58 -3.78
N ARG A 232 23.74 -2.83 -2.47
CA ARG A 232 23.64 -1.77 -1.44
C ARG A 232 24.71 -0.70 -1.58
N LYS A 233 25.97 -1.08 -1.83
CA LYS A 233 27.07 -0.13 -2.09
C LYS A 233 26.78 0.73 -3.32
N LYS A 234 26.31 0.12 -4.41
CA LYS A 234 25.97 0.84 -5.66
C LYS A 234 24.82 1.83 -5.44
N TYR A 235 23.78 1.42 -4.72
CA TYR A 235 22.65 2.29 -4.37
C TYR A 235 23.05 3.48 -3.49
N LYS A 236 23.91 3.28 -2.48
CA LYS A 236 24.43 4.39 -1.67
C LYS A 236 25.20 5.40 -2.52
N LYS A 237 26.07 4.93 -3.41
CA LYS A 237 26.82 5.80 -4.34
C LYS A 237 25.90 6.56 -5.30
N SER A 238 24.80 5.97 -5.77
CA SER A 238 23.85 6.69 -6.65
C SER A 238 23.10 7.77 -5.87
N LYS A 239 22.66 7.48 -4.64
CA LYS A 239 22.01 8.46 -3.75
C LYS A 239 22.94 9.62 -3.37
N GLU A 240 24.23 9.35 -3.15
CA GLU A 240 25.24 10.38 -2.91
C GLU A 240 25.41 11.29 -4.15
N ARG A 241 25.45 10.71 -5.35
CA ARG A 241 25.53 11.48 -6.60
C ARG A 241 24.30 12.34 -6.87
N GLU A 242 23.10 11.81 -6.60
CA GLU A 242 21.83 12.58 -6.69
C GLU A 242 21.85 13.78 -5.74
N LYS A 243 22.28 13.58 -4.48
CA LYS A 243 22.41 14.67 -3.50
C LYS A 243 23.44 15.73 -3.90
N VAL A 244 24.57 15.34 -4.51
CA VAL A 244 25.58 16.29 -5.01
C VAL A 244 25.06 17.07 -6.21
N ALA A 245 24.30 16.42 -7.11
CA ALA A 245 23.66 17.08 -8.24
C ALA A 245 22.56 18.06 -7.80
N GLU A 246 21.82 17.75 -6.73
CA GLU A 246 20.78 18.62 -6.16
C GLU A 246 21.35 19.79 -5.34
N THR A 247 22.54 19.67 -4.75
CA THR A 247 23.14 20.73 -3.91
C THR A 247 24.07 21.69 -4.65
N GLY A 248 24.37 21.44 -5.93
CA GLY A 248 25.10 22.38 -6.79
C GLY A 248 26.55 22.68 -6.36
N ILE A 249 27.14 21.90 -5.46
CA ILE A 249 28.55 22.05 -5.09
C ILE A 249 29.38 21.14 -5.98
N VAL A 250 29.87 21.71 -7.08
CA VAL A 250 31.03 21.18 -7.79
C VAL A 250 32.25 21.57 -6.95
N VAL A 251 33.00 20.58 -6.46
CA VAL A 251 34.35 20.81 -5.90
C VAL A 251 35.29 21.17 -7.04
#